data_AF-A0A3P7K248-F1
#
_entry.id   AF-A0A3P7K248-F1
#
_cell.length_a   1.000
_cell.length_b   1.000
_cell.length_c   1.000
_cell.angle_alpha   90.00
_cell.angle_beta   90.00
_cell.angle_gamma   90.00
#
_symmetry.space_group_name_H-M   'P 1'
#
loop_
_entity.id
_entity.type
_entity.pdbx_description
1 polymer ?
#
loop_
_entity_poly.entity_id
_entity_poly.type
_entity_poly.pdbx_seq_one_letter_code
_entity_poly.pdbx_strand_id
1 'polypeptide(L)' 'MYTPSLRREVATETGSKLASKWGTGFIETSAKNNDNITELFQQLLALEKKRTLALTMEDPEGKGAKRKGCLIM' A
#
# COMPACT_ATOMS: atom_id res chain seq x y z
N MET A 1 -4.71 -26.07 -17.12
CA MET A 1 -4.05 -24.79 -17.44
C MET A 1 -4.94 -23.68 -16.91
N TYR A 2 -4.45 -22.84 -16.00
CA TYR A 2 -5.23 -21.77 -15.37
C TYR A 2 -5.37 -20.62 -16.36
N THR A 3 -6.59 -20.32 -16.81
CA THR A 3 -6.88 -19.15 -17.64
C THR A 3 -6.88 -17.91 -16.74
N PRO A 4 -6.05 -16.90 -17.02
CA PRO A 4 -6.15 -15.63 -16.29
C PRO A 4 -7.54 -15.05 -16.53
N SER A 5 -8.16 -14.58 -15.45
CA SER A 5 -9.54 -14.08 -15.40
C SER A 5 -9.88 -13.18 -16.58
N LEU A 6 -10.91 -13.57 -17.35
CA LEU A 6 -11.37 -12.92 -18.60
C LEU A 6 -11.66 -11.40 -18.48
N ARG A 7 -11.72 -10.86 -17.26
CA ARG A 7 -11.95 -9.43 -16.99
C ARG A 7 -10.69 -8.60 -16.75
N ARG A 8 -9.51 -9.20 -16.73
CA ARG A 8 -8.28 -8.47 -16.43
C ARG A 8 -7.78 -7.73 -17.67
N GLU A 9 -8.05 -6.43 -17.73
CA GLU A 9 -7.64 -5.56 -18.83
C GLU A 9 -6.15 -5.19 -18.78
N VAL A 10 -5.57 -5.13 -17.58
CA VAL A 10 -4.17 -4.78 -17.37
C VAL A 10 -3.41 -5.94 -16.74
N ALA A 11 -2.36 -6.39 -17.41
CA ALA A 11 -1.46 -7.40 -16.90
C ALA A 11 -0.54 -6.84 -15.80
N THR A 12 -0.16 -7.70 -14.85
CA THR A 12 0.76 -7.35 -13.74
C THR A 12 2.07 -6.78 -14.26
N GLU A 13 2.60 -7.35 -15.35
CA GLU A 13 3.86 -6.90 -15.96
C GLU A 13 3.79 -5.44 -16.44
N THR A 14 2.65 -5.03 -17.01
CA THR A 14 2.45 -3.65 -17.45
C THR A 14 2.50 -2.67 -16.27
N GLY A 15 1.84 -3.02 -15.17
CA GLY A 15 1.86 -2.22 -13.94
C GLY A 15 3.27 -2.09 -13.35
N SER A 16 4.00 -3.21 -13.28
CA SER A 16 5.39 -3.23 -12.80
C SER A 16 6.32 -2.36 -13.65
N LYS A 17 6.25 -2.47 -14.99
CA LYS A 17 7.03 -1.64 -15.92
C LYS A 17 6.74 -0.15 -15.75
N LEU A 18 5.47 0.21 -15.56
CA LEU A 18 5.06 1.60 -15.37
C LEU A 18 5.60 2.18 -14.06
N ALA A 19 5.52 1.41 -12.98
CA ALA A 19 6.08 1.82 -11.69
C ALA A 19 7.60 1.99 -11.74
N SER A 20 8.32 1.08 -12.42
CA SER A 20 9.76 1.26 -12.68
C SER A 20 10.05 2.53 -13.47
N LYS A 21 9.23 2.85 -14.48
CA LYS A 21 9.37 4.08 -15.28
C LYS A 21 9.13 5.35 -14.45
N TRP A 22 8.22 5.30 -13.48
CA TRP A 22 7.89 6.44 -12.61
C TRP A 22 8.73 6.50 -11.33
N GLY A 23 9.55 5.47 -11.05
CA GLY A 23 10.33 5.38 -9.82
C GLY A 23 9.48 5.17 -8.57
N THR A 24 8.30 4.55 -8.71
CA THR A 24 7.36 4.29 -7.61
C THR A 24 7.32 2.80 -7.25
N GLY A 25 6.78 2.48 -6.07
CA GLY A 25 6.43 1.09 -5.72
C GLY A 25 5.24 0.57 -6.52
N PHE A 26 5.08 -0.76 -6.57
CA PHE A 26 3.95 -1.44 -7.19
C PHE A 26 3.53 -2.65 -6.35
N ILE A 27 2.23 -2.79 -6.10
CA ILE A 27 1.62 -3.92 -5.41
C ILE A 27 0.18 -4.11 -5.92
N GLU A 28 -0.22 -5.34 -6.23
CA GLU A 28 -1.61 -5.67 -6.55
C GLU A 28 -2.36 -5.94 -5.24
N THR A 29 -3.55 -5.37 -5.07
CA THR A 29 -4.36 -5.52 -3.86
C THR A 29 -5.81 -5.83 -4.19
N SER A 30 -6.50 -6.52 -3.28
CA SER A 30 -7.94 -6.79 -3.37
C SER A 30 -8.61 -6.34 -2.08
N ALA A 31 -9.20 -5.15 -2.08
CA ALA A 31 -9.94 -4.65 -0.92
C ALA A 31 -11.13 -5.56 -0.55
N LYS A 32 -11.74 -6.20 -1.55
CA LYS A 32 -12.86 -7.13 -1.35
C LYS A 32 -12.45 -8.39 -0.61
N ASN A 33 -11.27 -8.93 -0.93
CA ASN A 33 -10.78 -10.18 -0.36
C ASN A 33 -9.78 -9.96 0.78
N ASN A 34 -9.48 -8.70 1.09
CA ASN A 34 -8.42 -8.29 2.01
C ASN A 34 -7.01 -8.73 1.57
N ASP A 35 -6.79 -8.99 0.28
CA ASP A 35 -5.48 -9.38 -0.23
C ASP A 35 -4.55 -8.16 -0.28
N ASN A 36 -3.37 -8.30 0.31
CA ASN A 36 -2.25 -7.34 0.27
C ASN A 36 -2.54 -5.94 0.83
N ILE A 37 -3.63 -5.77 1.60
CA ILE A 37 -4.01 -4.46 2.16
C ILE A 37 -3.02 -4.02 3.24
N THR A 38 -2.71 -4.90 4.19
CA THR A 38 -1.75 -4.59 5.27
C THR A 38 -0.34 -4.37 4.71
N GLU A 39 0.07 -5.22 3.75
CA GLU A 39 1.39 -5.13 3.10
C GLU A 39 1.57 -3.83 2.31
N LEU A 40 0.51 -3.35 1.63
CA LEU A 40 0.53 -2.04 0.95
C LEU A 40 0.92 -0.93 1.93
N PHE A 41 0.29 -0.86 3.10
CA PHE A 41 0.58 0.17 4.08
C PHE A 41 1.96 -0.01 4.71
N GLN A 42 2.38 -1.25 4.99
CA GLN A 42 3.71 -1.52 5.52
C GLN A 42 4.81 -1.10 4.53
N GLN A 43 4.67 -1.43 3.24
CA GLN A 43 5.61 -1.01 2.20
C GLN A 43 5.63 0.51 2.05
N LEU A 44 4.46 1.17 2.09
CA LEU A 44 4.39 2.63 2.01
C LEU A 44 5.12 3.30 3.18
N LEU A 45 4.93 2.80 4.40
CA LEU A 45 5.61 3.33 5.59
C LEU A 45 7.12 3.08 5.53
N ALA A 46 7.56 1.93 5.01
CA ALA A 46 8.97 1.60 4.83
C ALA A 46 9.67 2.49 3.77
N LEU A 47 8.94 3.08 2.84
CA LEU A 47 9.49 4.00 1.84
C LEU A 47 9.80 5.39 2.42
N GLU A 48 9.22 5.76 3.57
CA GLU A 48 9.49 7.04 4.24
C GLU A 48 10.86 6.99 4.93
N LYS A 49 11.81 7.79 4.45
CA LYS A 49 13.20 7.80 4.95
C LYS A 49 13.42 8.82 6.06
N LYS A 50 12.51 9.78 6.25
CA LYS A 50 12.71 10.86 7.22
C LYS A 50 12.45 10.41 8.65
N ARG A 51 11.62 9.38 8.86
CA ARG A 51 11.24 8.85 10.17
C ARG A 51 10.90 7.38 10.04
N THR A 52 11.27 6.59 11.03
CA THR A 52 10.85 5.20 11.13
C THR A 52 9.37 5.15 11.47
N LEU A 53 8.55 4.67 10.54
CA LEU A 53 7.13 4.46 10.72
C LEU A 53 6.82 2.96 10.70
N ALA A 54 5.94 2.51 11.58
CA ALA A 54 5.50 1.13 11.67
C ALA A 54 3.97 1.08 11.78
N LEU A 55 3.37 0.06 11.16
CA LEU A 55 1.94 -0.18 11.27
C LEU A 55 1.67 -0.92 12.59
N THR A 56 1.27 -0.20 13.63
CA THR A 56 0.84 -0.77 14.90
C THR A 56 -0.69 -0.83 14.94
N MET A 57 -1.25 -1.99 15.33
CA MET A 57 -2.70 -2.17 15.52
C MET A 57 -3.14 -1.92 16.97
N GLU A 58 -2.30 -1.25 17.76
CA GLU A 58 -2.62 -0.88 19.13
C GLU A 58 -3.54 0.34 19.08
N ASP A 59 -4.82 0.17 19.43
CA ASP A 59 -5.68 1.29 19.80
C ASP A 59 -5.13 1.88 21.11
N PRO A 60 -4.57 3.11 21.11
CA PRO A 60 -4.17 3.75 22.35
C PRO A 60 -5.43 4.19 23.06
N GLU A 61 -5.97 3.32 23.91
CA GLU A 61 -6.97 3.69 24.90
C GLU A 61 -6.35 4.74 25.83
N GLY A 62 -6.62 6.02 25.54
CA GLY A 62 -6.39 7.15 26.44
C GLY A 62 -4.98 7.74 26.47
N LYS A 63 -4.78 8.86 25.75
CA LYS A 63 -4.34 10.19 26.25
C LYS A 63 -3.84 11.05 25.10
N GLY A 64 -4.31 12.30 25.09
CA GLY A 64 -4.18 13.21 23.96
C GLY A 64 -2.75 13.57 23.56
N ALA A 65 -2.50 13.55 22.27
CA ALA A 65 -1.51 14.40 21.61
C ALA A 65 -2.16 14.89 20.31
N LYS A 66 -2.25 16.22 20.12
CA LYS A 66 -2.83 16.84 18.93
C LYS A 66 -2.12 16.33 17.68
N ARG A 67 -2.76 15.40 16.95
CA ARG A 67 -2.26 14.93 15.66
C ARG A 67 -2.44 16.08 14.66
N LYS A 68 -1.36 16.75 14.28
CA LYS A 68 -1.37 17.58 13.08
C LYS A 68 -1.64 16.62 11.92
N GLY A 69 -2.83 16.72 11.33
CA GLY A 69 -3.28 15.84 10.26
C GLY A 69 -2.23 15.79 9.16
N CYS A 70 -1.69 14.60 8.90
CA CYS A 70 -0.96 14.37 7.67
C CYS A 70 -2.01 14.24 6.57
N LEU A 71 -2.28 15.36 5.91
CA LEU A 71 -3.01 15.38 4.65
C LEU A 71 -1.97 15.07 3.57
N ILE A 72 -2.15 13.94 2.88
CA ILE A 72 -1.54 13.77 1.56
C ILE A 72 -2.40 14.67 0.64
N MET A 73 -1.88 15.84 0.28
CA MET A 73 -2.42 16.65 -0.81
C MET A 73 -1.82 16.20 -2.14
#